data_AF-A0A1G6B4X7-F1
#
_entry.id   AF-A0A1G6B4X7-F1
#
_cell.length_a   1.000
_cell.length_b   1.000
_cell.length_c   1.000
_cell.angle_alpha   90.00
_cell.angle_beta   90.00
_cell.angle_gamma   90.00
#
_symmetry.space_group_name_H-M   'P 1'
#
loop_
_entity.id
_entity.type
_entity.pdbx_description
1 polymer ?
#
loop_
_entity_poly.entity_id
_entity_poly.type
_entity_poly.pdbx_seq_one_letter_code
_entity_poly.pdbx_strand_id
1 'polypeptide(L)' 'MLEWILIALLIAAVASILGFRGVAGAAAGVAQILVVILLIGLALLLIFGVLAFA' A
#
# COMPACT_ATOMS: atom_id res chain seq x y z
N MET A 1 6.80 -5.97 -0.33
CA MET A 1 5.67 -5.00 -0.51
C MET A 1 5.88 -3.71 0.27
N LEU A 2 6.31 -3.77 1.54
CA LEU A 2 6.52 -2.56 2.37
C LEU A 2 7.50 -1.54 1.75
N GLU A 3 8.59 -2.02 1.15
CA GLU A 3 9.57 -1.15 0.48
C GLU A 3 8.94 -0.38 -0.70
N TRP A 4 8.15 -1.05 -1.55
CA TRP A 4 7.44 -0.42 -2.66
C TRP A 4 6.41 0.62 -2.21
N ILE A 5 5.71 0.36 -1.10
CA ILE A 5 4.78 1.31 -0.48
C ILE A 5 5.55 2.54 0.01
N LEU A 6 6.68 2.35 0.71
CA LEU A 6 7.52 3.43 1.20
C LEU A 6 8.07 4.30 0.06
N ILE A 7 8.54 3.69 -1.04
CA ILE A 7 9.03 4.41 -2.22
C ILE A 7 7.90 5.24 -2.86
N ALA A 8 6.71 4.66 -3.04
CA ALA A 8 5.57 5.39 -3.60
C ALA A 8 5.11 6.54 -2.68
N LEU A 9 5.14 6.35 -1.36
CA LEU A 9 4.82 7.39 -0.38
C LEU A 9 5.85 8.52 -0.39
N LEU A 10 7.13 8.18 -0.54
CA LEU A 10 8.21 9.15 -0.67
C LEU A 10 8.06 9.99 -1.95
N ILE A 11 7.77 9.35 -3.09
CA ILE A 11 7.50 10.04 -4.36
C ILE A 11 6.27 10.95 -4.21
N ALA A 12 5.20 10.48 -3.56
CA ALA A 12 4.00 11.29 -3.33
C ALA A 12 4.28 12.50 -2.43
N ALA A 13 5.10 12.34 -1.40
CA ALA A 13 5.52 13.42 -0.50
C ALA A 13 6.37 14.46 -1.23
N VAL A 14 7.37 14.03 -2.00
CA VAL A 14 8.21 14.95 -2.79
C VAL A 14 7.39 15.66 -3.87
N ALA A 15 6.50 14.94 -4.56
CA ALA A 15 5.62 15.51 -5.57
C ALA A 15 4.60 16.51 -4.98
N SER A 16 4.13 16.30 -3.74
CA SER A 16 3.20 17.23 -3.09
C SER A 16 3.89 18.53 -2.68
N ILE A 17 5.13 18.45 -2.20
CA ILE A 17 5.96 19.62 -1.84
C ILE A 17 6.30 20.45 -3.08
N LEU A 18 6.59 19.80 -4.21
CA LEU A 18 6.90 20.45 -5.49
C LEU A 18 5.66 21.00 -6.22
N GLY A 19 4.45 20.82 -5.68
CA GLY A 19 3.20 21.33 -6.26
C GLY A 19 2.60 20.43 -7.36
N PHE A 20 3.18 19.26 -7.63
CA PHE A 20 2.65 18.28 -8.59
C PHE A 20 1.53 17.43 -7.98
N ARG A 21 0.38 18.06 -7.72
CA ARG A 21 -0.78 17.42 -7.08
C ARG A 21 -1.31 16.20 -7.85
N GLY A 22 -1.19 16.20 -9.18
CA GLY A 22 -1.60 15.06 -10.03
C GLY A 22 -0.72 13.82 -9.85
N VAL A 23 0.60 14.01 -9.78
CA VAL A 23 1.58 12.92 -9.60
C VAL A 23 1.56 12.40 -8.15
N ALA A 24 1.40 13.30 -7.18
CA ALA A 24 1.24 12.93 -5.78
C ALA A 24 -0.01 12.07 -5.57
N GLY A 25 -1.14 12.43 -6.19
CA GLY A 25 -2.37 11.65 -6.16
C GLY A 25 -2.22 10.28 -6.84
N ALA A 26 -1.56 10.21 -7.99
CA ALA A 26 -1.33 8.95 -8.69
C ALA A 26 -0.44 7.99 -7.88
N ALA A 27 0.66 8.49 -7.31
CA ALA A 27 1.55 7.70 -6.46
C ALA A 27 0.85 7.22 -5.18
N ALA A 28 0.05 8.09 -4.54
CA ALA A 28 -0.77 7.70 -3.39
C ALA A 28 -1.81 6.62 -3.76
N GLY A 29 -2.44 6.72 -4.93
CA GLY A 29 -3.38 5.72 -5.42
C GLY A 29 -2.73 4.35 -5.62
N VAL A 30 -1.53 4.30 -6.20
CA VAL A 30 -0.76 3.05 -6.36
C VAL A 30 -0.38 2.45 -5.00
N ALA A 31 0.05 3.28 -4.04
CA ALA A 31 0.34 2.82 -2.68
C ALA A 31 -0.89 2.20 -1.99
N GLN A 32 -2.08 2.80 -2.20
CA GLN A 32 -3.34 2.31 -1.64
C GLN A 32 -3.69 0.91 -2.16
N ILE A 33 -3.51 0.65 -3.46
CA ILE A 33 -3.77 -0.66 -4.07
C ILE A 33 -2.86 -1.73 -3.45
N LEU A 34 -1.57 -1.42 -3.28
CA LEU A 34 -0.60 -2.32 -2.64
C LEU A 34 -1.00 -2.65 -1.19
N VAL A 35 -1.49 -1.67 -0.43
CA VAL A 35 -1.98 -1.88 0.95
C VAL A 35 -3.22 -2.77 0.97
N VAL A 36 -4.16 -2.58 0.05
CA VAL A 36 -5.37 -3.41 -0.04
C VAL A 36 -5.02 -4.87 -0.32
N ILE A 37 -4.12 -5.12 -1.28
CA ILE A 37 -3.65 -6.49 -1.58
C ILE A 37 -3.00 -7.13 -0.35
N LEU A 38 -2.18 -6.37 0.38
CA LEU A 38 -1.54 -6.83 1.62
C LEU A 38 -2.58 -7.19 2.68
N LEU A 39 -3.60 -6.35 2.88
CA LEU A 39 -4.69 -6.62 3.82
C LEU A 39 -5.51 -7.85 3.45
N ILE A 40 -5.81 -8.06 2.16
CA ILE A 40 -6.53 -9.26 1.70
C ILE A 40 -5.68 -10.52 1.94
N GLY A 41 -4.40 -10.49 1.59
CA GLY A 41 -3.48 -11.60 1.84
C GLY A 41 -3.34 -11.90 3.34
N LEU A 42 -3.26 -10.86 4.18
CA LEU A 42 -3.21 -10.99 5.63
C LEU A 42 -4.51 -11.57 6.20
N ALA A 43 -5.67 -11.12 5.72
CA ALA A 43 -6.97 -11.63 6.13
C ALA A 43 -7.13 -13.11 5.76
N LEU A 44 -6.72 -13.50 4.55
CA LEU A 44 -6.71 -14.91 4.14
C LEU A 44 -5.76 -15.73 5.02
N LEU A 45 -4.55 -15.24 5.28
CA LEU A 45 -3.60 -15.91 6.18
C LEU A 45 -4.18 -16.08 7.59
N LEU A 46 -4.90 -15.09 8.10
CA LEU A 46 -5.55 -15.16 9.40
C LEU A 46 -6.67 -16.21 9.41
N ILE A 47 -7.51 -16.24 8.37
CA ILE A 47 -8.60 -17.22 8.24
C ILE A 47 -8.03 -18.64 8.11
N PHE A 48 -7.09 -18.86 7.20
CA PHE A 48 -6.46 -20.18 7.00
C PHE A 48 -5.59 -20.59 8.19
N GLY A 49 -4.92 -19.65 8.84
CA GLY A 49 -4.14 -19.89 10.05
C GLY A 49 -5.04 -20.30 11.22
N VAL A 50 -6.12 -19.56 11.47
CA VAL A 50 -7.10 -19.91 12.52
C VAL A 50 -7.76 -21.27 12.22
N LEU A 51 -8.12 -21.54 10.96
CA LEU A 51 -8.73 -22.82 10.56
C LEU A 51 -7.75 -24.01 10.64
N ALA A 52 -6.44 -23.79 10.45
CA ALA A 52 -5.43 -24.85 10.57
C ALA A 52 -5.11 -25.23 12.02
N PHE A 53 -5.42 -24.35 12.98
CA PHE A 53 -5.20 -24.58 14.42
C PHE A 53 -6.49 -24.89 15.20
N ALA A 54 -7.66 -24.87 14.55
CA ALA A 54 -8.97 -25.22 15.13
C ALA A 54 -9.36 -26.67 14.80
#